data_AF-A0A939A5Z7-F1
#
_entry.id   AF-A0A939A5Z7-F1
#
_cell.length_a   1.000
_cell.length_b   1.000
_cell.length_c   1.000
_cell.angle_alpha   90.00
_cell.angle_beta   90.00
_cell.angle_gamma   90.00
#
_symmetry.space_group_name_H-M   'P 1'
#
loop_
_entity.id
_entity.type
_entity.pdbx_description
1 polymer ?
#
loop_
_entity_poly.entity_id
_entity_poly.type
_entity_poly.pdbx_seq_one_letter_code
_entity_poly.pdbx_strand_id
1 'polypeptide(L)'
;MRPPLRACSVRLLTLAVACAGVAPVCLLPAVAAAAPKGPSAADKAKAAALSAQAKTAFQEKRYDESADLYMQVYDLVKNEASVYNAARAKELGGKLVEAKALYELFARIDKTPKGQADAAKRIAEIEDKLRQEAATKAHAEAEARARAEADAKARVEAETKLREAEAKAREAEAKAREAEARARQETAAKVEAEQRARASEAEAKAREAELRAQQAEARAKAAEDRARIAQPLPAGTTSPPGTASARPTA
;
A
#
# COMPACT_ATOMS: atom_id res chain seq x y z
N MET A 1 -2.14 -19.01 -9.81
CA MET A 1 -1.00 -19.78 -9.30
C MET A 1 -1.08 -19.81 -7.78
N ARG A 2 -1.32 -20.97 -7.17
CA ARG A 2 -1.43 -21.14 -5.70
C ARG A 2 -0.11 -21.76 -5.19
N PRO A 3 0.50 -21.26 -4.11
CA PRO A 3 1.73 -21.83 -3.58
C PRO A 3 1.46 -23.16 -2.84
N PRO A 4 2.40 -24.12 -2.88
CA PRO A 4 2.24 -25.39 -2.19
C PRO A 4 2.48 -25.26 -0.68
N LEU A 5 1.62 -25.92 0.09
CA LEU A 5 1.68 -26.08 1.54
C LEU A 5 2.95 -26.85 1.92
N ARG A 6 3.85 -26.22 2.71
CA ARG A 6 5.00 -26.90 3.31
C ARG A 6 4.54 -27.71 4.52
N ALA A 7 4.64 -29.03 4.40
CA ALA A 7 4.49 -29.97 5.50
C ALA A 7 5.67 -29.81 6.48
N CYS A 8 5.39 -29.35 7.71
CA CYS A 8 6.35 -29.40 8.82
C CYS A 8 6.36 -30.82 9.39
N SER A 9 7.39 -31.60 9.04
CA SER A 9 7.70 -32.88 9.65
C SER A 9 8.19 -32.68 11.09
N VAL A 10 7.36 -32.98 12.08
CA VAL A 10 7.77 -33.09 13.49
C VAL A 10 8.47 -34.43 13.68
N ARG A 11 9.80 -34.41 13.80
CA ARG A 11 10.60 -35.58 14.18
C ARG A 11 10.40 -35.87 15.66
N LEU A 12 9.70 -36.97 15.96
CA LEU A 12 9.68 -37.61 17.27
C LEU A 12 11.09 -38.14 17.58
N LEU A 13 11.75 -37.60 18.61
CA LEU A 13 13.00 -38.14 19.15
C LEU A 13 12.67 -39.05 20.33
N THR A 14 12.54 -40.34 20.06
CA THR A 14 12.39 -41.41 21.06
C THR A 14 13.75 -41.68 21.68
N LEU A 15 14.02 -41.16 22.88
CA LEU A 15 15.20 -41.53 23.66
C LEU A 15 14.82 -42.67 24.61
N ALA A 16 15.09 -43.90 24.18
CA ALA A 16 15.09 -45.07 25.04
C ALA A 16 16.43 -45.12 25.79
N VAL A 17 16.40 -44.88 27.11
CA VAL A 17 17.53 -45.17 28.00
C VAL A 17 17.14 -46.34 28.88
N ALA A 18 17.62 -47.52 28.49
CA ALA A 18 17.67 -48.69 29.32
C ALA A 18 18.90 -48.58 30.24
N CYS A 19 18.67 -48.48 31.55
CA CYS A 19 19.70 -48.74 32.55
C CYS A 19 19.26 -49.94 33.39
N ALA A 20 19.83 -51.10 33.04
CA ALA A 20 19.92 -52.24 33.93
C ALA A 20 21.03 -51.98 34.96
N GLY A 21 20.81 -52.33 36.23
CA GLY A 21 21.93 -52.53 37.15
C GLY A 21 21.66 -52.27 38.63
N VAL A 22 21.67 -53.37 39.38
CA VAL A 22 22.18 -53.53 40.75
C VAL A 22 21.36 -52.89 41.88
N ALA A 23 20.63 -53.75 42.59
CA ALA A 23 19.93 -53.42 43.82
C ALA A 23 20.89 -53.45 45.04
N PRO A 24 21.08 -52.34 45.77
CA PRO A 24 21.58 -52.38 47.13
C PRO A 24 20.42 -52.63 48.08
N VAL A 25 20.49 -53.69 48.87
CA VAL A 25 19.61 -53.93 50.02
C VAL A 25 19.94 -52.87 51.07
N CYS A 26 19.31 -51.70 50.95
CA CYS A 26 19.29 -50.68 52.00
C CYS A 26 18.26 -51.09 53.05
N LEU A 27 18.73 -51.44 54.25
CA LEU A 27 17.91 -51.39 55.46
C LEU A 27 17.43 -49.94 55.63
N LEU A 28 16.19 -49.66 55.21
CA LEU A 28 15.54 -48.39 55.47
C LEU A 28 15.14 -48.35 56.95
N PRO A 29 15.61 -47.36 57.73
CA PRO A 29 15.07 -47.13 59.06
C PRO A 29 13.58 -46.85 58.92
N ALA A 30 12.76 -47.48 59.77
CA ALA A 30 11.34 -47.20 59.86
C ALA A 30 11.16 -45.74 60.31
N VAL A 31 11.11 -44.83 59.33
CA VAL A 31 10.70 -43.45 59.55
C VAL A 31 9.21 -43.53 59.88
N ALA A 32 8.90 -43.48 61.18
CA ALA A 32 7.55 -43.32 61.66
C ALA A 32 6.97 -42.07 61.00
N ALA A 33 6.12 -42.26 60.00
CA ALA A 33 5.45 -41.18 59.29
C ALA A 33 4.58 -40.44 60.32
N ALA A 34 5.08 -39.31 60.80
CA ALA A 34 4.31 -38.42 61.64
C ALA A 34 3.05 -38.04 60.85
N ALA A 35 1.88 -38.41 61.38
CA ALA A 35 0.60 -38.04 60.80
C ALA A 35 0.58 -36.53 60.52
N PRO A 36 -0.02 -36.08 59.40
CA PRO A 36 -0.04 -34.67 59.04
C PRO A 36 -0.70 -33.88 60.16
N LYS A 37 0.12 -33.14 60.92
CA LYS A 37 -0.38 -32.24 61.95
C LYS A 37 -1.15 -31.13 61.22
N GLY A 38 -2.39 -30.89 61.66
CA GLY A 38 -3.18 -29.77 61.15
C GLY A 38 -2.50 -28.41 61.37
N PRO A 39 -3.09 -27.31 60.87
CA PRO A 39 -2.46 -25.99 60.90
C PRO A 39 -2.07 -25.58 62.33
N SER A 40 -0.84 -25.07 62.49
CA SER A 40 -0.33 -24.63 63.79
C SER A 40 -1.07 -23.36 64.27
N ALA A 41 -0.93 -23.01 65.55
CA ALA A 41 -1.47 -21.75 66.07
C ALA A 41 -0.87 -20.53 65.35
N ALA A 42 0.41 -20.61 64.96
CA ALA A 42 1.09 -19.56 64.19
C ALA A 42 0.50 -19.42 62.78
N ASP A 43 0.21 -20.54 62.10
CA ASP A 43 -0.40 -20.53 60.76
C ASP A 43 -1.80 -19.91 60.80
N LYS A 44 -2.60 -20.23 61.82
CA LYS A 44 -3.92 -19.64 62.03
C LYS A 44 -3.85 -18.14 62.26
N ALA A 45 -2.89 -17.66 63.07
CA ALA A 45 -2.68 -16.23 63.30
C ALA A 45 -2.27 -15.50 62.00
N LYS A 46 -1.35 -16.09 61.23
CA LYS A 46 -0.92 -15.54 59.93
C LYS A 46 -2.07 -15.50 58.92
N ALA A 47 -2.85 -16.56 58.82
CA ALA A 47 -4.03 -16.64 57.96
C ALA A 47 -5.09 -15.58 58.32
N ALA A 48 -5.28 -15.30 59.61
CA ALA A 48 -6.20 -14.23 60.05
C ALA A 48 -5.70 -12.84 59.61
N ALA A 49 -4.41 -12.55 59.77
CA ALA A 49 -3.82 -11.29 59.33
C ALA A 49 -3.91 -11.10 57.80
N LEU A 50 -3.57 -12.14 57.03
CA LEU A 50 -3.72 -12.12 55.56
C LEU A 50 -5.18 -11.96 55.14
N SER A 51 -6.13 -12.59 55.83
CA SER A 51 -7.55 -12.42 55.54
C SER A 51 -8.03 -10.99 55.79
N ALA A 52 -7.50 -10.30 56.80
CA ALA A 52 -7.80 -8.90 57.06
C ALA A 52 -7.26 -8.02 55.92
N GLN A 53 -6.01 -8.25 55.50
CA GLN A 53 -5.42 -7.55 54.35
C GLN A 53 -6.21 -7.80 53.06
N ALA A 54 -6.63 -9.05 52.82
CA ALA A 54 -7.42 -9.42 51.64
C ALA A 54 -8.76 -8.67 51.60
N LYS A 55 -9.42 -8.49 52.76
CA LYS A 55 -10.65 -7.71 52.88
C LYS A 55 -10.41 -6.23 52.63
N THR A 56 -9.35 -5.64 53.19
CA THR A 56 -8.98 -4.24 52.92
C THR A 56 -8.71 -4.03 51.43
N ALA A 57 -7.89 -4.89 50.82
CA ALA A 57 -7.62 -4.85 49.38
C ALA A 57 -8.91 -4.98 48.55
N PHE A 58 -9.83 -5.86 48.96
CA PHE A 58 -11.13 -6.02 48.30
C PHE A 58 -11.98 -4.74 48.36
N GLN A 59 -12.06 -4.12 49.54
CA GLN A 59 -12.81 -2.88 49.76
C GLN A 59 -12.24 -1.71 48.96
N GLU A 60 -10.92 -1.68 48.81
CA GLU A 60 -10.19 -0.72 47.98
C GLU A 60 -10.22 -1.06 46.48
N LYS A 61 -11.01 -2.06 46.07
CA LYS A 61 -11.11 -2.55 44.68
C LYS A 61 -9.80 -3.05 44.08
N ARG A 62 -8.80 -3.36 44.91
CA ARG A 62 -7.56 -4.06 44.54
C ARG A 62 -7.85 -5.56 44.46
N TYR A 63 -8.70 -5.94 43.51
CA TYR A 63 -9.27 -7.28 43.46
C TYR A 63 -8.25 -8.39 43.19
N ASP A 64 -7.22 -8.12 42.39
CA ASP A 64 -6.14 -9.09 42.13
C ASP A 64 -5.35 -9.42 43.39
N GLU A 65 -4.87 -8.39 44.09
CA GLU A 65 -4.15 -8.56 45.34
C GLU A 65 -5.02 -9.22 46.40
N SER A 66 -6.31 -8.85 46.48
CA SER A 66 -7.26 -9.51 47.37
C SER A 66 -7.37 -11.02 47.09
N ALA A 67 -7.51 -11.40 45.82
CA ALA A 67 -7.57 -12.80 45.43
C ALA A 67 -6.30 -13.57 45.78
N ASP A 68 -5.13 -12.99 45.51
CA ASP A 68 -3.83 -13.61 45.82
C ASP A 68 -3.65 -13.79 47.34
N LEU A 69 -4.04 -12.80 48.15
CA LEU A 69 -4.02 -12.90 49.61
C LEU A 69 -4.98 -13.98 50.11
N TYR A 70 -6.18 -14.11 49.54
CA TYR A 70 -7.09 -15.20 49.89
C TYR A 70 -6.54 -16.58 49.50
N MET A 71 -5.82 -16.71 48.39
CA MET A 71 -5.17 -17.97 48.02
C MET A 71 -4.01 -18.32 48.98
N GLN A 72 -3.25 -17.33 49.44
CA GLN A 72 -2.26 -17.55 50.51
C GLN A 72 -2.92 -18.02 51.82
N VAL A 73 -4.09 -17.48 52.16
CA VAL A 73 -4.88 -17.96 53.31
C VAL A 73 -5.30 -19.41 53.10
N TYR A 74 -5.78 -19.76 51.90
CA TYR A 74 -6.13 -21.14 51.56
C TYR A 74 -4.91 -22.06 51.70
N ASP A 75 -3.72 -21.63 51.30
CA ASP A 75 -2.53 -22.46 51.40
C ASP A 75 -2.14 -22.82 52.84
N LEU A 76 -2.33 -21.89 53.79
CA LEU A 76 -2.00 -22.07 55.21
C LEU A 76 -3.00 -22.94 55.96
N VAL A 77 -4.30 -22.70 55.78
CA VAL A 77 -5.35 -23.33 56.63
C VAL A 77 -6.33 -24.21 55.85
N LYS A 78 -6.20 -24.31 54.53
CA LYS A 78 -7.09 -25.07 53.62
C LYS A 78 -8.57 -24.74 53.82
N ASN A 79 -8.87 -23.45 54.06
CA ASN A 79 -10.23 -22.95 54.25
C ASN A 79 -10.93 -22.69 52.90
N GLU A 80 -12.01 -23.42 52.64
CA GLU A 80 -12.81 -23.36 51.42
C GLU A 80 -13.38 -21.95 51.15
N ALA A 81 -13.77 -21.22 52.20
CA ALA A 81 -14.33 -19.87 52.08
C ALA A 81 -13.34 -18.88 51.44
N SER A 82 -12.03 -19.09 51.63
CA SER A 82 -11.00 -18.25 51.01
C SER A 82 -10.95 -18.45 49.49
N VAL A 83 -11.15 -19.68 48.99
CA VAL A 83 -11.18 -19.95 47.55
C VAL A 83 -12.39 -19.28 46.90
N TYR A 84 -13.57 -19.34 47.55
CA TYR A 84 -14.76 -18.64 47.08
C TYR A 84 -14.55 -17.11 47.02
N ASN A 85 -13.96 -16.53 48.08
CA ASN A 85 -13.68 -15.09 48.11
C ASN A 85 -12.65 -14.67 47.06
N ALA A 86 -11.62 -15.49 46.81
CA ALA A 86 -10.68 -15.27 45.72
C ALA A 86 -11.36 -15.30 44.35
N ALA A 87 -12.23 -16.30 44.11
CA ALA A 87 -13.03 -16.39 42.88
C ALA A 87 -13.90 -15.14 42.68
N ARG A 88 -14.57 -14.70 43.75
CA ARG A 88 -15.43 -13.50 43.73
C ARG A 88 -14.62 -12.23 43.46
N ALA A 89 -13.43 -12.10 44.02
CA ALA A 89 -12.55 -10.97 43.74
C ALA A 89 -12.13 -10.96 42.25
N LYS A 90 -11.69 -12.10 41.70
CA LYS A 90 -11.37 -12.20 40.26
C LYS A 90 -12.55 -11.90 39.35
N GLU A 91 -13.75 -12.35 39.73
CA GLU A 91 -14.99 -12.05 38.99
C GLU A 91 -15.27 -10.54 38.94
N LEU A 92 -15.16 -9.84 40.08
CA LEU A 92 -15.35 -8.39 40.16
C LEU A 92 -14.22 -7.59 39.48
N GLY A 93 -13.02 -8.17 39.41
CA GLY A 93 -11.90 -7.64 38.62
C GLY A 93 -12.01 -7.89 37.12
N GLY A 94 -13.09 -8.50 36.63
CA GLY A 94 -13.29 -8.80 35.21
C GLY A 94 -12.45 -9.98 34.68
N LYS A 95 -11.73 -10.69 35.55
CA LYS A 95 -10.89 -11.85 35.18
C LYS A 95 -11.72 -13.12 35.21
N LEU A 96 -12.71 -13.17 34.32
CA LEU A 96 -13.75 -14.20 34.28
C LEU A 96 -13.19 -15.63 34.13
N VAL A 97 -12.13 -15.82 33.33
CA VAL A 97 -11.50 -17.14 33.14
C VAL A 97 -10.83 -17.64 34.43
N GLU A 98 -10.08 -16.77 35.11
CA GLU A 98 -9.45 -17.10 36.40
C GLU A 98 -10.50 -17.35 37.49
N ALA A 99 -11.56 -16.53 37.51
CA ALA A 99 -12.68 -16.68 38.45
C ALA A 99 -13.38 -18.03 38.27
N LYS A 100 -13.64 -18.45 37.02
CA LYS A 100 -14.23 -19.76 36.72
C LYS A 100 -13.39 -20.91 37.29
N ALA A 101 -12.08 -20.90 37.04
CA ALA A 101 -11.17 -21.93 37.54
C ALA A 101 -11.17 -22.02 39.08
N LEU A 102 -11.28 -20.87 39.77
CA LEU A 102 -11.38 -20.82 41.23
C LEU A 102 -12.74 -21.31 41.75
N TYR A 103 -13.85 -20.99 41.09
CA TYR A 103 -15.16 -21.57 41.44
C TYR A 103 -15.21 -23.09 41.19
N GLU A 104 -14.56 -23.60 40.14
CA GLU A 104 -14.40 -25.04 39.90
C GLU A 104 -13.52 -25.71 40.96
N LEU A 105 -12.49 -25.02 41.46
CA LEU A 105 -11.72 -25.49 42.62
C LEU A 105 -12.60 -25.53 43.88
N PHE A 106 -13.35 -24.46 44.13
CA PHE A 106 -14.27 -24.37 45.27
C PHE A 106 -15.32 -25.50 45.25
N ALA A 107 -15.96 -25.76 44.10
CA ALA A 107 -16.93 -26.86 43.95
C ALA A 107 -16.32 -28.26 44.18
N ARG A 108 -15.01 -28.42 43.96
CA ARG A 108 -14.30 -29.68 44.21
C ARG A 108 -13.95 -29.89 45.68
N ILE A 109 -13.65 -28.80 46.40
CA ILE A 109 -13.26 -28.86 47.82
C ILE A 109 -14.48 -28.83 48.74
N ASP A 110 -15.44 -27.93 48.50
CA ASP A 110 -16.68 -27.82 49.25
C ASP A 110 -17.67 -28.90 48.77
N LYS A 111 -17.92 -29.87 49.64
CA LYS A 111 -18.81 -31.00 49.37
C LYS A 111 -20.25 -30.74 49.82
N THR A 112 -20.56 -29.55 50.31
CA THR A 112 -21.92 -29.19 50.67
C THR A 112 -22.77 -28.99 49.42
N PRO A 113 -24.02 -29.48 49.38
CA PRO A 113 -24.91 -29.27 48.23
C PRO A 113 -25.13 -27.78 47.91
N LYS A 114 -25.13 -26.93 48.95
CA LYS A 114 -25.28 -25.48 48.80
C LYS A 114 -24.06 -24.85 48.12
N GLY A 115 -22.85 -25.14 48.59
CA GLY A 115 -21.63 -24.59 48.00
C GLY A 115 -21.46 -25.01 46.54
N GLN A 116 -21.77 -26.27 46.22
CA GLN A 116 -21.75 -26.77 44.84
C GLN A 116 -22.79 -26.06 43.95
N ALA A 117 -24.02 -25.86 44.44
CA ALA A 117 -25.06 -25.15 43.70
C ALA A 117 -24.69 -23.68 43.46
N ASP A 118 -24.15 -22.99 44.47
CA ASP A 118 -23.70 -21.60 44.35
C ASP A 118 -22.54 -21.47 43.35
N ALA A 119 -21.56 -22.38 43.41
CA ALA A 119 -20.45 -22.43 42.46
C ALA A 119 -20.92 -22.72 41.02
N ALA A 120 -21.80 -23.70 40.83
CA ALA A 120 -22.35 -24.04 39.53
C ALA A 120 -23.11 -22.86 38.90
N LYS A 121 -23.93 -22.16 39.70
CA LYS A 121 -24.62 -20.94 39.25
C LYS A 121 -23.63 -19.88 38.79
N ARG A 122 -22.56 -19.64 39.55
CA ARG A 122 -21.52 -18.67 39.20
C ARG A 122 -20.75 -19.04 37.94
N ILE A 123 -20.40 -20.31 37.78
CA ILE A 123 -19.73 -20.81 36.58
C ILE A 123 -20.62 -20.58 35.35
N ALA A 124 -21.92 -20.90 35.42
CA ALA A 124 -22.86 -20.65 34.34
C ALA A 124 -22.96 -19.16 33.97
N GLU A 125 -23.11 -18.28 34.97
CA GLU A 125 -23.12 -16.82 34.76
C GLU A 125 -21.83 -16.32 34.08
N ILE A 126 -20.67 -16.85 34.47
CA ILE A 126 -19.37 -16.51 33.87
C ILE A 126 -19.27 -17.01 32.43
N GLU A 127 -19.69 -18.25 32.15
CA GLU A 127 -19.69 -18.82 30.81
C GLU A 127 -20.59 -18.03 29.85
N ASP A 128 -21.75 -17.60 30.32
CA ASP A 128 -22.65 -16.76 29.54
C ASP A 128 -22.02 -15.38 29.23
N LYS A 129 -21.36 -14.75 30.20
CA LYS A 129 -20.62 -13.49 29.97
C LYS A 129 -19.49 -13.68 28.97
N LEU A 130 -18.69 -14.73 29.12
CA LEU A 130 -17.60 -15.06 28.19
C LEU A 130 -18.13 -15.32 26.77
N ARG A 131 -19.27 -16.00 26.64
CA ARG A 131 -19.93 -16.23 25.35
C ARG A 131 -20.44 -14.92 24.74
N GLN A 132 -21.03 -14.04 25.54
CA GLN A 132 -21.48 -12.71 25.09
C GLN A 132 -20.31 -11.84 24.65
N GLU A 133 -19.22 -11.77 25.41
CA GLU A 133 -17.99 -11.04 25.05
C GLU A 133 -17.36 -11.58 23.76
N ALA A 134 -17.32 -12.91 23.59
CA ALA A 134 -16.84 -13.53 22.36
C ALA A 134 -17.75 -13.21 21.17
N ALA A 135 -19.08 -13.23 21.35
CA ALA A 135 -20.05 -12.93 20.31
C ALA A 135 -20.00 -11.45 19.88
N THR A 136 -19.91 -10.51 20.83
CA THR A 136 -19.80 -9.08 20.52
C THR A 136 -18.48 -8.77 19.81
N LYS A 137 -17.37 -9.36 20.26
CA LYS A 137 -16.08 -9.24 19.58
C LYS A 137 -16.13 -9.80 18.16
N ALA A 138 -16.69 -11.00 17.98
CA ALA A 138 -16.83 -11.61 16.65
C ALA A 138 -17.71 -10.77 15.73
N HIS A 139 -18.81 -10.19 16.23
CA HIS A 139 -19.66 -9.28 15.47
C HIS A 139 -18.90 -8.01 15.06
N ALA A 140 -18.18 -7.38 15.99
CA ALA A 140 -17.38 -6.18 15.71
C ALA A 140 -16.29 -6.46 14.66
N GLU A 141 -15.60 -7.59 14.76
CA GLU A 141 -14.59 -8.01 13.76
C GLU A 141 -15.21 -8.29 12.39
N ALA A 142 -16.37 -8.95 12.35
CA ALA A 142 -17.10 -9.20 11.10
C ALA A 142 -17.57 -7.90 10.44
N GLU A 143 -18.09 -6.96 11.21
CA GLU A 143 -18.52 -5.64 10.72
C GLU A 143 -17.32 -4.82 10.20
N ALA A 144 -16.21 -4.79 10.96
CA ALA A 144 -14.99 -4.10 10.53
C ALA A 144 -14.46 -4.68 9.21
N ARG A 145 -14.47 -6.02 9.06
CA ARG A 145 -14.08 -6.69 7.82
C ARG A 145 -15.01 -6.35 6.67
N ALA A 146 -16.33 -6.35 6.89
CA ALA A 146 -17.32 -6.01 5.86
C ALA A 146 -17.16 -4.56 5.37
N ARG A 147 -16.91 -3.62 6.29
CA ARG A 147 -16.63 -2.21 5.94
C ARG A 147 -15.33 -2.08 5.14
N ALA A 148 -14.25 -2.75 5.56
CA ALA A 148 -12.98 -2.71 4.85
C ALA A 148 -13.09 -3.29 3.42
N GLU A 149 -13.86 -4.36 3.24
CA GLU A 149 -14.12 -4.95 1.92
C GLU A 149 -14.96 -4.02 1.03
N ALA A 150 -16.00 -3.39 1.58
CA ALA A 150 -16.82 -2.42 0.87
C ALA A 150 -15.99 -1.21 0.41
N ASP A 151 -15.13 -0.67 1.28
CA ASP A 151 -14.25 0.45 0.95
C ASP A 151 -13.20 0.08 -0.11
N ALA A 152 -12.63 -1.13 -0.02
CA ALA A 152 -11.69 -1.62 -1.01
C ALA A 152 -12.35 -1.75 -2.39
N LYS A 153 -13.57 -2.31 -2.44
CA LYS A 153 -14.36 -2.41 -3.68
C LYS A 153 -14.69 -1.03 -4.25
N ALA A 154 -15.15 -0.09 -3.42
CA ALA A 154 -15.46 1.27 -3.84
C ALA A 154 -14.23 1.99 -4.43
N ARG A 155 -13.04 1.80 -3.86
CA ARG A 155 -11.79 2.35 -4.39
C ARG A 155 -11.42 1.77 -5.75
N VAL A 156 -11.52 0.45 -5.91
CA VAL A 156 -11.22 -0.22 -7.20
C VAL A 156 -12.18 0.25 -8.29
N GLU A 157 -13.48 0.37 -7.97
CA GLU A 157 -14.47 0.91 -8.92
C GLU A 157 -14.20 2.38 -9.28
N ALA A 158 -13.85 3.21 -8.29
CA ALA A 158 -13.50 4.61 -8.53
C ALA A 158 -12.23 4.76 -9.38
N GLU A 159 -11.19 3.97 -9.11
CA GLU A 159 -9.95 3.95 -9.87
C GLU A 159 -10.18 3.50 -11.32
N THR A 160 -11.03 2.48 -11.51
CA THR A 160 -11.39 1.98 -12.84
C THR A 160 -12.11 3.08 -13.65
N LYS A 161 -13.10 3.75 -13.06
CA LYS A 161 -13.81 4.87 -13.70
C LYS A 161 -12.88 6.03 -14.01
N LEU A 162 -11.93 6.34 -13.13
CA LEU A 162 -10.93 7.38 -13.35
C LEU A 162 -10.03 7.04 -14.54
N ARG A 163 -9.53 5.79 -14.64
CA ARG A 163 -8.72 5.34 -15.78
C ARG A 163 -9.49 5.36 -17.10
N GLU A 164 -10.75 4.96 -17.09
CA GLU A 164 -11.60 5.04 -18.29
C GLU A 164 -11.83 6.49 -18.73
N ALA A 165 -12.06 7.41 -17.79
CA ALA A 165 -12.20 8.83 -18.08
C ALA A 165 -10.88 9.43 -18.63
N GLU A 166 -9.74 9.06 -18.04
CA GLU A 166 -8.42 9.50 -18.51
C GLU A 166 -8.12 8.97 -19.93
N ALA A 167 -8.44 7.71 -20.21
CA ALA A 167 -8.27 7.14 -21.55
C ALA A 167 -9.09 7.88 -22.60
N LYS A 168 -10.36 8.20 -22.31
CA LYS A 168 -11.23 8.99 -23.19
C LYS A 168 -10.70 10.41 -23.38
N ALA A 169 -10.18 11.04 -22.34
CA ALA A 169 -9.59 12.37 -22.44
C ALA A 169 -8.35 12.36 -23.35
N ARG A 170 -7.46 11.37 -23.20
CA ARG A 170 -6.28 11.20 -24.07
C ARG A 170 -6.67 10.93 -25.53
N GLU A 171 -7.70 10.14 -25.77
CA GLU A 171 -8.21 9.89 -27.13
C GLU A 171 -8.76 11.19 -27.77
N ALA A 172 -9.53 11.97 -27.02
CA ALA A 172 -10.04 13.26 -27.48
C ALA A 172 -8.91 14.26 -27.76
N GLU A 173 -7.89 14.32 -26.91
CA GLU A 173 -6.71 15.15 -27.12
C GLU A 173 -5.92 14.73 -28.37
N ALA A 174 -5.74 13.43 -28.60
CA ALA A 174 -5.07 12.92 -29.79
C ALA A 174 -5.81 13.33 -31.08
N LYS A 175 -7.15 13.20 -31.10
CA LYS A 175 -7.99 13.64 -32.22
C LYS A 175 -7.91 15.15 -32.46
N ALA A 176 -7.89 15.94 -31.39
CA ALA A 176 -7.73 17.39 -31.50
C ALA A 176 -6.36 17.77 -32.09
N ARG A 177 -5.28 17.13 -31.64
CA ARG A 177 -3.93 17.34 -32.21
C ARG A 177 -3.83 16.92 -33.67
N GLU A 178 -4.48 15.81 -34.05
CA GLU A 178 -4.53 15.38 -35.46
C GLU A 178 -5.30 16.39 -36.33
N ALA A 179 -6.45 16.87 -35.86
CA ALA A 179 -7.21 17.90 -36.57
C ALA A 179 -6.42 19.20 -36.73
N GLU A 180 -5.71 19.64 -35.68
CA GLU A 180 -4.83 20.80 -35.73
C GLU A 180 -3.66 20.60 -36.71
N ALA A 181 -3.04 19.42 -36.73
CA ALA A 181 -1.97 19.09 -37.66
C ALA A 181 -2.45 19.14 -39.12
N ARG A 182 -3.63 18.59 -39.41
CA ARG A 182 -4.26 18.66 -40.74
C ARG A 182 -4.56 20.10 -41.15
N ALA A 183 -5.11 20.91 -40.25
CA ALA A 183 -5.37 22.32 -40.51
C ALA A 183 -4.08 23.09 -40.82
N ARG A 184 -2.99 22.85 -40.06
CA ARG A 184 -1.67 23.44 -40.32
C ARG A 184 -1.07 23.00 -41.65
N GLN A 185 -1.23 21.74 -42.04
CA GLN A 185 -0.79 21.25 -43.35
C GLN A 185 -1.56 21.91 -44.49
N GLU A 186 -2.88 22.08 -44.35
CA GLU A 186 -3.70 22.75 -45.36
C GLU A 186 -3.34 24.23 -45.50
N THR A 187 -3.10 24.94 -44.39
CA THR A 187 -2.65 26.35 -44.47
C THR A 187 -1.25 26.47 -45.06
N ALA A 188 -0.32 25.58 -44.71
CA ALA A 188 1.01 25.55 -45.32
C ALA A 188 0.94 25.28 -46.83
N ALA A 189 0.14 24.31 -47.28
CA ALA A 189 -0.06 24.01 -48.69
C ALA A 189 -0.66 25.18 -49.46
N LYS A 190 -1.63 25.90 -48.88
CA LYS A 190 -2.21 27.12 -49.47
C LYS A 190 -1.17 28.24 -49.62
N VAL A 191 -0.35 28.47 -48.59
CA VAL A 191 0.72 29.47 -48.63
C VAL A 191 1.77 29.10 -49.69
N GLU A 192 2.19 27.84 -49.77
CA GLU A 192 3.14 27.39 -50.80
C GLU A 192 2.56 27.51 -52.22
N ALA A 193 1.29 27.15 -52.42
CA ALA A 193 0.62 27.31 -53.71
C ALA A 193 0.54 28.78 -54.14
N GLU A 194 0.21 29.68 -53.21
CA GLU A 194 0.19 31.13 -53.46
C GLU A 194 1.59 31.67 -53.78
N GLN A 195 2.63 31.23 -53.06
CA GLN A 195 4.01 31.60 -53.34
C GLN A 195 4.48 31.11 -54.72
N ARG A 196 4.14 29.88 -55.10
CA ARG A 196 4.44 29.33 -56.44
C ARG A 196 3.72 30.10 -57.54
N ALA A 197 2.45 30.45 -57.34
CA ALA A 197 1.68 31.25 -58.29
C ALA A 197 2.33 32.62 -58.51
N ARG A 198 2.68 33.33 -57.43
CA ARG A 198 3.39 34.62 -57.49
C ARG A 198 4.76 34.50 -58.19
N ALA A 199 5.51 33.44 -57.91
CA ALA A 199 6.80 33.19 -58.57
C ALA A 199 6.63 32.95 -60.08
N SER A 200 5.64 32.15 -60.49
CA SER A 200 5.35 31.89 -61.90
C SER A 200 4.86 33.13 -62.66
N GLU A 201 4.07 33.99 -62.00
CA GLU A 201 3.63 35.26 -62.58
C GLU A 201 4.81 36.23 -62.74
N ALA A 202 5.71 36.28 -61.76
CA ALA A 202 6.93 37.08 -61.84
C ALA A 202 7.85 36.59 -62.97
N GLU A 203 8.00 35.27 -63.13
CA GLU A 203 8.80 34.68 -64.22
C GLU A 203 8.19 34.97 -65.60
N ALA A 204 6.87 34.86 -65.76
CA ALA A 204 6.18 35.19 -67.01
C ALA A 204 6.38 36.67 -67.39
N LYS A 205 6.26 37.59 -66.42
CA LYS A 205 6.54 39.02 -66.61
C LYS A 205 7.99 39.27 -67.00
N ALA A 206 8.94 38.55 -66.40
CA ALA A 206 10.36 38.65 -66.75
C ALA A 206 10.61 38.19 -68.20
N ARG A 207 10.04 37.05 -68.62
CA ARG A 207 10.15 36.55 -70.00
C ARG A 207 9.51 37.49 -71.02
N GLU A 208 8.36 38.08 -70.69
CA GLU A 208 7.72 39.08 -71.56
C GLU A 208 8.60 40.33 -71.71
N ALA A 209 9.19 40.82 -70.61
CA ALA A 209 10.12 41.94 -70.65
C ALA A 209 11.36 41.61 -71.50
N GLU A 210 11.89 40.39 -71.40
CA GLU A 210 13.02 39.92 -72.20
C GLU A 210 12.69 39.84 -73.69
N LEU A 211 11.53 39.27 -74.06
CA LEU A 211 11.06 39.25 -75.45
C LEU A 211 10.86 40.65 -76.02
N ARG A 212 10.31 41.59 -75.23
CA ARG A 212 10.21 43.01 -75.63
C ARG A 212 11.59 43.64 -75.85
N ALA A 213 12.56 43.32 -75.00
CA ALA A 213 13.94 43.79 -75.16
C ALA A 213 14.57 43.24 -76.45
N GLN A 214 14.44 41.93 -76.72
CA GLN A 214 14.92 41.31 -77.96
C GLN A 214 14.24 41.88 -79.22
N GLN A 215 12.93 42.15 -79.18
CA GLN A 215 12.23 42.80 -80.29
C GLN A 215 12.73 44.23 -80.51
N ALA A 216 12.98 44.98 -79.45
CA ALA A 216 13.54 46.32 -79.54
C ALA A 216 14.95 46.28 -80.16
N GLU A 217 15.79 45.33 -79.76
CA GLU A 217 17.12 45.12 -80.32
C GLU A 217 17.06 44.72 -81.80
N ALA A 218 16.19 43.77 -82.17
CA ALA A 218 16.00 43.36 -83.56
C ALA A 218 15.52 44.52 -84.45
N ARG A 219 14.61 45.38 -83.95
CA ARG A 219 14.17 46.59 -84.64
C ARG A 219 15.31 47.60 -84.80
N ALA A 220 16.14 47.78 -83.77
CA ALA A 220 17.31 48.64 -83.85
C ALA A 220 18.29 48.13 -84.92
N LYS A 221 18.55 46.83 -84.95
CA LYS A 221 19.43 46.19 -85.94
C LYS A 221 18.87 46.28 -87.36
N ALA A 222 17.58 46.04 -87.55
CA ALA A 222 16.92 46.22 -88.85
C ALA A 222 16.95 47.69 -89.31
N ALA A 223 16.78 48.65 -88.40
CA ALA A 223 16.94 50.06 -88.70
C ALA A 223 18.39 50.40 -89.11
N GLU A 224 19.38 49.79 -88.45
CA GLU A 224 20.80 49.91 -88.78
C GLU A 224 21.13 49.33 -90.17
N ASP A 225 20.66 48.12 -90.48
CA ASP A 225 20.84 47.50 -91.81
C ASP A 225 20.15 48.32 -92.92
N ARG A 226 18.95 48.85 -92.64
CA ARG A 226 18.24 49.73 -93.57
C ARG A 226 18.99 51.05 -93.80
N ALA A 227 19.59 51.61 -92.76
CA ALA A 227 20.49 52.75 -92.88
C ALA A 227 21.74 52.41 -93.70
N ARG A 228 22.27 51.19 -93.57
CA ARG A 228 23.41 50.70 -94.35
C ARG A 228 23.09 50.55 -95.84
N ILE A 229 21.91 50.06 -96.20
CA ILE A 229 21.44 49.95 -97.61
C ILE A 229 21.15 51.34 -98.20
N ALA A 230 20.64 52.27 -97.38
CA ALA A 230 20.35 53.64 -97.78
C ALA A 230 21.60 54.54 -97.89
N GLN A 231 22.80 54.05 -97.56
CA GLN A 231 24.02 54.78 -97.84
C GLN A 231 24.24 54.83 -99.36
N PRO A 232 24.26 56.02 -99.98
CA PRO A 232 24.59 56.17 -101.39
C PRO A 232 26.02 55.66 -101.61
N LEU A 233 26.22 54.84 -102.66
CA LEU A 233 27.54 54.42 -103.12
C LEU A 233 28.51 55.60 -103.03
N PRO A 234 29.66 55.46 -102.34
CA PRO A 234 30.56 56.59 -102.16
C PRO A 234 31.05 57.05 -103.52
N ALA A 235 30.52 58.20 -103.95
CA ALA A 235 31.06 58.98 -105.04
C ALA A 235 32.50 59.33 -104.66
N GLY A 236 33.42 58.96 -105.55
CA GLY A 236 34.86 59.06 -105.32
C GLY A 236 35.30 60.46 -104.93
N THR A 237 36.20 60.53 -103.95
CA THR A 237 37.08 61.67 -103.70
C THR A 237 38.41 61.10 -103.18
N THR A 238 39.40 61.04 -104.06
CA THR A 238 40.63 61.87 -104.05
C THR A 238 41.49 61.70 -102.80
N SER A 239 42.65 61.07 -103.03
CA SER A 239 43.85 61.06 -102.18
C SER A 239 44.17 62.41 -101.56
N PRO A 240 44.81 62.37 -100.39
CA PRO A 240 46.14 62.97 -100.32
C PRO A 240 47.17 62.10 -99.56
N PRO A 241 48.47 62.40 -99.74
CA PRO A 241 49.57 61.66 -99.15
C PRO A 241 50.01 62.24 -97.81
N GLY A 242 50.75 61.44 -97.03
CA GLY A 242 51.87 62.00 -96.29
C GLY A 242 51.90 61.79 -94.78
N THR A 243 52.85 60.93 -94.40
CA THR A 243 53.89 61.14 -93.36
C THR A 243 53.62 60.84 -91.88
N ALA A 244 54.64 60.13 -91.36
CA ALA A 244 55.24 60.18 -90.01
C ALA A 244 54.46 59.50 -88.86
N SER A 245 54.93 58.34 -88.37
CA SER A 245 56.09 58.15 -87.48
C SER A 245 55.79 58.55 -86.03
N ALA A 246 55.53 57.55 -85.17
CA ALA A 246 56.16 57.41 -83.84
C ALA A 246 55.68 56.12 -83.14
N ARG A 247 56.63 55.19 -82.96
CA ARG A 247 56.77 54.28 -81.80
C ARG A 247 56.87 55.14 -80.50
N PRO A 248 56.75 54.62 -79.24
CA PRO A 248 57.27 53.30 -78.84
C PRO A 248 56.51 52.55 -77.70
N THR A 249 56.89 51.27 -77.57
CA THR A 249 57.02 50.41 -76.37
C THR A 249 56.37 50.82 -75.03
N ALA A 250 55.57 49.91 -74.48
CA ALA A 250 55.98 48.99 -73.41
C ALA A 250 55.08 47.74 -73.43
#